data_AF-K9QYA9-F1
#
_entry.id   AF-K9QYA9-F1
#
_cell.length_a   1.000
_cell.length_b   1.000
_cell.length_c   1.000
_cell.angle_alpha   90.00
_cell.angle_beta   90.00
_cell.angle_gamma   90.00
#
_symmetry.space_group_name_H-M   'P 1'
#
loop_
_entity.id
_entity.type
_entity.pdbx_description
1 polymer ?
#
loop_
_entity_poly.entity_id
_entity_poly.type
_entity_poly.pdbx_seq_one_letter_code
_entity_poly.pdbx_strand_id
1 'polypeptide(L)'
;MSEKILTTFGKTMQVEKLSISLPASLVQFIEGYKVAHDCKSRSQVIEMALQLLRQQELEEAYREASAEVDHDWDVTITDGLTDEAW
;
A
#
# COMPACT_ATOMS: atom_id res chain seq x y z
N MET A 1 -21.64 33.36 25.62
CA MET A 1 -21.32 33.72 24.21
C MET A 1 -19.85 33.41 24.01
N SER A 2 -19.51 32.20 23.58
CA SER A 2 -19.49 31.73 22.17
C SER A 2 -18.49 32.56 21.38
N GLU A 3 -17.42 32.03 20.78
CA GLU A 3 -17.35 30.79 20.01
C GLU A 3 -16.05 30.02 20.23
N LYS A 4 -16.19 28.69 20.30
CA LYS A 4 -15.12 27.73 20.14
C LYS A 4 -14.76 27.68 18.65
N ILE A 5 -13.55 28.08 18.29
CA ILE A 5 -13.01 27.78 16.96
C ILE A 5 -12.46 26.35 17.02
N LEU A 6 -13.27 25.43 16.50
CA LEU A 6 -12.90 24.04 16.26
C LEU A 6 -11.94 23.98 15.06
N THR A 7 -10.64 24.11 15.32
CA THR A 7 -9.62 23.70 14.34
C THR A 7 -9.38 22.21 14.53
N THR A 8 -10.12 21.39 13.77
CA THR A 8 -9.80 19.98 13.57
C THR A 8 -8.47 19.91 12.81
N PHE A 9 -7.35 19.86 13.56
CA PHE A 9 -6.04 19.56 12.99
C PHE A 9 -6.08 18.11 12.51
N GLY A 10 -6.12 17.95 11.19
CA GLY A 10 -5.87 16.67 10.53
C GLY A 10 -4.57 16.07 11.04
N LYS A 11 -4.57 14.75 11.26
CA LYS A 11 -3.41 13.94 11.59
C LYS A 11 -2.22 14.36 10.72
N THR A 12 -1.24 15.05 11.30
CA THR A 12 0.02 15.37 10.61
C THR A 12 0.66 14.06 10.19
N MET A 13 0.78 13.80 8.88
CA MET A 13 1.63 12.70 8.41
C MET A 13 3.05 13.03 8.86
N GLN A 14 3.57 12.26 9.81
CA GLN A 14 4.95 12.36 10.26
C GLN A 14 5.85 11.96 9.09
N VAL A 15 6.63 12.89 8.58
CA VAL A 15 7.61 12.64 7.50
C VAL A 15 8.99 12.60 8.13
N GLU A 16 9.64 11.45 8.06
CA GLU A 16 11.04 11.30 8.48
C GLU A 16 11.99 11.56 7.31
N LYS A 17 13.02 12.36 7.57
CA LYS A 17 14.06 12.64 6.58
C LYS A 17 15.14 11.57 6.67
N LEU A 18 15.36 10.87 5.56
CA LEU A 18 16.42 9.87 5.44
C LEU A 18 17.59 10.42 4.61
N SER A 19 18.82 10.10 5.03
CA SER A 19 20.04 10.34 4.26
C SER A 19 20.69 9.01 3.93
N ILE A 20 20.74 8.65 2.65
CA ILE A 20 21.32 7.38 2.16
C ILE A 20 22.36 7.64 1.08
N SER A 21 23.32 6.73 0.99
CA SER A 21 24.27 6.67 -0.11
C SER A 21 23.84 5.58 -1.08
N LEU A 22 23.72 5.92 -2.36
CA LEU A 22 23.36 4.99 -3.43
C LEU A 22 24.44 5.00 -4.53
N PRO A 23 24.67 3.86 -5.20
CA PRO A 23 25.46 3.81 -6.43
C PRO A 23 24.96 4.82 -7.47
N ALA A 24 25.89 5.41 -8.24
CA ALA A 24 25.56 6.40 -9.26
C ALA A 24 24.56 5.88 -10.31
N SER A 25 24.64 4.59 -10.66
CA SER A 25 23.71 3.94 -11.58
C SER A 25 22.27 3.96 -11.08
N LEU A 26 22.04 3.72 -9.79
CA LEU A 26 20.70 3.76 -9.18
C LEU A 26 20.18 5.20 -9.09
N VAL A 27 21.05 6.17 -8.80
CA VAL A 27 20.65 7.59 -8.83
C VAL A 27 20.23 8.00 -10.24
N GLN A 28 20.98 7.58 -11.27
CA GLN A 28 20.64 7.85 -12.66
C GLN A 28 19.31 7.20 -13.06
N PHE A 29 19.06 5.96 -12.61
CA PHE A 29 17.77 5.30 -12.80
C PHE A 29 16.63 6.10 -12.17
N ILE A 30 16.79 6.56 -10.92
CA ILE A 30 15.77 7.37 -10.23
C ILE A 30 15.46 8.64 -11.03
N GLU A 31 16.48 9.34 -11.53
CA GLU A 31 16.26 10.56 -12.33
C GLU A 31 15.53 10.27 -13.65
N GLY A 32 15.91 9.19 -14.35
CA GLY A 32 15.24 8.77 -15.59
C GLY A 32 13.78 8.38 -15.35
N TYR A 33 13.53 7.59 -14.31
CA TYR A 33 12.18 7.15 -13.93
C TYR A 33 11.31 8.35 -13.53
N LYS A 34 11.88 9.30 -12.78
CA LYS A 34 11.19 10.51 -12.36
C LYS A 34 10.67 11.30 -13.56
N VAL A 35 11.49 11.47 -14.61
CA VAL A 35 11.09 12.18 -15.84
C VAL A 35 10.09 11.36 -16.65
N ALA A 36 10.31 10.06 -16.81
CA ALA A 36 9.44 9.20 -17.62
C ALA A 36 8.02 9.06 -17.05
N HIS A 37 7.88 9.14 -15.72
CA HIS A 37 6.61 8.95 -15.01
C HIS A 37 6.08 10.23 -14.34
N ASP A 38 6.59 11.40 -14.72
CA ASP A 38 6.20 12.73 -14.20
C ASP A 38 6.14 12.79 -12.65
N CYS A 39 7.13 12.18 -12.01
CA CYS A 39 7.24 12.19 -10.55
C CYS A 39 7.80 13.54 -10.08
N LYS A 40 7.24 14.06 -8.99
CA LYS A 40 7.58 15.38 -8.42
C LYS A 40 8.96 15.40 -7.77
N SER A 41 9.44 14.26 -7.29
CA SER A 41 10.72 14.19 -6.57
C SER A 41 11.35 12.80 -6.62
N ARG A 42 12.65 12.73 -6.32
CA ARG A 42 13.36 11.46 -6.09
C ARG A 42 12.72 10.65 -4.96
N SER A 43 12.28 11.32 -3.90
CA SER A 43 11.63 10.67 -2.76
C SER A 43 10.33 9.99 -3.17
N GLN A 44 9.57 10.57 -4.11
CA GLN A 44 8.36 9.93 -4.64
C GLN A 44 8.68 8.63 -5.38
N VAL A 45 9.74 8.62 -6.20
CA VAL A 45 10.20 7.38 -6.88
C VAL A 45 10.61 6.32 -5.87
N ILE A 46 11.31 6.73 -4.80
CA ILE A 46 11.73 5.82 -3.72
C ILE A 46 10.52 5.29 -2.95
N GLU A 47 9.53 6.15 -2.65
CA GLU A 47 8.28 5.75 -2.00
C GLU A 47 7.52 4.71 -2.83
N MET A 48 7.40 4.93 -4.15
CA MET A 48 6.79 3.96 -5.06
C MET A 48 7.54 2.62 -5.06
N ALA A 49 8.87 2.65 -5.09
CA ALA A 49 9.68 1.43 -5.00
C ALA A 49 9.45 0.67 -3.69
N LEU A 50 9.34 1.38 -2.56
CA LEU A 50 9.05 0.77 -1.26
C LEU A 50 7.63 0.19 -1.19
N GLN A 51 6.64 0.83 -1.82
CA GLN A 51 5.28 0.30 -1.93
C GLN A 51 5.26 -0.99 -2.75
N LEU A 52 6.02 -1.05 -3.85
CA LEU A 52 6.14 -2.27 -4.66
C LEU A 52 6.77 -3.42 -3.85
N LEU A 53 7.80 -3.15 -3.06
CA LEU A 53 8.40 -4.16 -2.18
C LEU A 53 7.39 -4.70 -1.15
N ARG A 54 6.60 -3.82 -0.52
CA ARG A 54 5.53 -4.26 0.40
C ARG A 54 4.45 -5.09 -0.28
N GLN A 55 4.10 -4.74 -1.52
CA GLN A 55 3.11 -5.51 -2.28
C GLN A 55 3.62 -6.92 -2.59
N GLN A 56 4.91 -7.06 -2.93
CA GLN A 56 5.54 -8.36 -3.16
C GLN A 56 5.57 -9.22 -1.89
N GLU A 57 5.89 -8.63 -0.74
CA GLU A 57 5.83 -9.33 0.55
C GLU A 57 4.40 -9.77 0.89
N LEU A 58 3.41 -8.93 0.58
CA LEU A 58 2.01 -9.25 0.79
C LEU A 58 1.53 -10.40 -0.10
N GLU A 59 1.91 -10.40 -1.38
CA GLU A 59 1.60 -11.48 -2.32
C GLU A 59 2.16 -12.83 -1.86
N GLU A 60 3.37 -12.84 -1.32
CA GLU A 60 3.98 -14.06 -0.78
C GLU A 60 3.24 -14.55 0.47
N ALA A 61 2.91 -13.64 1.40
CA ALA A 61 2.16 -13.98 2.60
C ALA A 61 0.76 -14.54 2.27
N TYR A 62 0.06 -13.97 1.29
CA TYR A 62 -1.23 -14.51 0.83
C TYR A 62 -1.07 -15.89 0.20
N ARG A 63 0.00 -16.11 -0.57
CA ARG A 63 0.28 -17.41 -1.17
C ARG A 63 0.49 -18.47 -0.11
N GLU A 64 1.30 -18.18 0.89
CA GLU A 64 1.54 -19.09 2.03
C GLU A 64 0.25 -19.36 2.81
N ALA A 65 -0.51 -18.33 3.17
CA ALA A 65 -1.79 -18.49 3.86
C ALA A 65 -2.82 -19.29 3.05
N SER A 66 -2.82 -19.13 1.72
CA SER A 66 -3.69 -19.90 0.82
C SER A 66 -3.27 -21.36 0.62
N ALA A 67 -2.06 -21.74 1.05
CA ALA A 67 -1.64 -23.14 1.02
C ALA A 67 -2.33 -23.97 2.12
N GLU A 68 -2.80 -23.32 3.18
CA GLU A 68 -3.50 -23.92 4.32
C GLU A 68 -5.03 -23.76 4.20
N VAL A 69 -5.58 -23.87 2.99
CA VAL A 69 -7.04 -23.78 2.78
C VAL A 69 -7.74 -24.97 3.44
N ASP A 70 -8.58 -24.66 4.43
CA ASP A 70 -9.45 -25.61 5.11
C ASP A 70 -10.78 -25.75 4.33
N HIS A 71 -10.95 -26.91 3.69
CA HIS A 71 -12.14 -27.25 2.92
C HIS A 71 -13.41 -27.43 3.77
N ASP A 72 -13.31 -27.47 5.10
CA ASP A 72 -14.49 -27.55 5.97
C ASP A 72 -15.40 -26.32 5.83
N TRP A 73 -14.86 -25.20 5.33
CA TRP A 73 -15.63 -23.98 5.03
C TRP A 73 -16.43 -24.06 3.72
N ASP A 74 -16.16 -25.04 2.85
CA ASP A 74 -16.81 -25.16 1.54
C ASP A 74 -18.34 -25.40 1.67
N VAL A 75 -18.78 -25.98 2.79
CA VAL A 75 -20.21 -26.21 3.10
C VAL A 75 -21.01 -24.90 3.21
N THR A 76 -20.34 -23.78 3.51
CA THR A 76 -20.97 -22.46 3.68
C THR A 76 -21.05 -21.64 2.39
N ILE A 77 -20.44 -22.10 1.30
CA ILE A 77 -20.36 -21.36 0.02
C ILE A 77 -21.75 -21.06 -0.56
N THR A 78 -22.75 -21.90 -0.29
CA THR A 78 -24.13 -21.73 -0.78
C THR A 78 -25.09 -21.16 0.27
N ASP A 79 -24.62 -20.78 1.45
CA ASP A 79 -25.48 -20.22 2.50
C ASP A 79 -26.12 -18.91 2.04
N GLY A 80 -27.44 -18.76 2.26
CA GLY A 80 -28.22 -17.59 1.83
C GLY A 80 -28.50 -17.46 0.32
N LEU A 81 -27.99 -18.36 -0.54
CA LEU A 81 -28.26 -18.33 -1.99
C LEU A 81 -29.50 -19.15 -2.41
N THR A 82 -29.97 -20.07 -1.56
CA THR A 82 -31.17 -20.89 -1.82
C THR A 82 -32.48 -20.26 -1.33
N ASP A 83 -32.48 -19.03 -0.81
CA ASP A 83 -33.71 -18.34 -0.44
C ASP A 83 -34.38 -17.73 -1.68
N GLU A 84 -34.80 -18.62 -2.56
CA GLU A 84 -35.75 -18.32 -3.64
C GLU A 84 -37.17 -18.32 -3.06
N ALA A 85 -37.44 -17.37 -2.15
CA ALA A 85 -38.80 -17.04 -1.74
C ALA A 85 -39.45 -16.18 -2.83
N TRP A 86 -39.90 -16.84 -3.91
CA TRP A 86 -40.76 -16.25 -4.94
C TRP A 86 -42.22 -16.27 -4.48
#